data_AF-A0A9E3BDD8-F1
#
_entry.id   AF-A0A9E3BDD8-F1
#
_cell.length_a   1.000
_cell.length_b   1.000
_cell.length_c   1.000
_cell.angle_alpha   90.00
_cell.angle_beta   90.00
_cell.angle_gamma   90.00
#
_symmetry.space_group_name_H-M   'P 1'
#
loop_
_entity.id
_entity.type
_entity.pdbx_description
1 polymer ?
#
loop_
_entity_poly.entity_id
_entity_poly.type
_entity_poly.pdbx_seq_one_letter_code
_entity_poly.pdbx_strand_id
1 'polypeptide(L)'
;MSDHESDDERVAAFLDGRMDARRREEMLAHLTRSDEDRAVLARTAAILRQLEEGATMHGADDTMEPGRGDPIMGEGVIALDTRRPSRPTPGPEVHRTRPRVLRWAVLAAVLAGIALITSRMPYPRTSIADEPVRLAARLEHGAEGLPAGWTEQRPWTSARGEDSGSAPSPGEQSARSARAGAMLVDLSVAVQALDTAATRVLASQLAGRFDPQGGRRGALREISDGAAAGPERLRPLIGEATERIARRLDGDALRLGAWTEAAGLAAARRDAGFFRDGETRRMLDQAERLTTGDPPARAAVRQVRLLLAADPPKWEALAPALDSLARELATG
;
A
#
# COMPACT_ATOMS: atom_id res chain seq x y z
N MET A 1 -14.13 34.94 18.31
CA MET A 1 -13.97 33.48 18.46
C MET A 1 -14.01 32.91 17.05
N SER A 2 -12.85 32.56 16.51
CA SER A 2 -12.75 31.92 15.20
C SER A 2 -13.04 30.44 15.42
N ASP A 3 -14.16 29.93 14.90
CA ASP A 3 -14.40 28.49 14.89
C ASP A 3 -13.27 27.82 14.10
N HIS A 4 -12.49 26.98 14.79
CA HIS A 4 -11.59 26.05 14.14
C HIS A 4 -12.46 24.93 13.57
N GLU A 5 -12.92 25.14 12.35
CA GLU A 5 -13.46 24.09 11.48
C GLU A 5 -12.42 22.95 11.42
N SER A 6 -12.81 21.74 11.82
CA SER A 6 -11.92 20.57 11.80
C SER A 6 -11.44 20.30 10.37
N ASP A 7 -10.21 19.84 10.19
CA ASP A 7 -9.68 19.51 8.86
C ASP A 7 -10.56 18.47 8.13
N ASP A 8 -11.19 17.56 8.88
CA ASP A 8 -12.15 16.59 8.34
C ASP A 8 -13.39 17.25 7.73
N GLU A 9 -13.88 18.33 8.34
CA GLU A 9 -15.08 19.05 7.87
C GLU A 9 -14.77 19.86 6.61
N ARG A 10 -13.57 20.44 6.54
CA ARG A 10 -13.08 21.13 5.34
C ARG A 10 -12.89 20.16 4.17
N VAL A 11 -12.35 18.97 4.41
CA VAL A 11 -12.19 17.93 3.38
C VAL A 11 -13.56 17.42 2.89
N ALA A 12 -14.52 17.21 3.79
CA ALA A 12 -15.87 16.83 3.41
C ALA A 12 -16.57 17.91 2.58
N ALA A 13 -16.47 19.18 2.98
CA ALA A 13 -17.04 20.31 2.24
C ALA A 13 -16.40 20.48 0.85
N PHE A 14 -15.12 20.16 0.70
CA PHE A 14 -14.42 20.13 -0.59
C PHE A 14 -14.97 19.03 -1.51
N LEU A 15 -15.06 17.80 -1.01
CA LEU A 15 -15.54 16.63 -1.77
C LEU A 15 -17.01 16.77 -2.20
N ASP A 16 -17.86 17.36 -1.34
CA ASP A 16 -19.26 17.64 -1.66
C ASP A 16 -19.45 18.81 -2.64
N GLY A 17 -18.37 19.51 -3.04
CA GLY A 17 -18.45 20.73 -3.84
C GLY A 17 -19.10 21.93 -3.13
N ARG A 18 -19.25 21.86 -1.79
CA ARG A 18 -19.88 22.90 -0.95
C ARG A 18 -18.94 24.04 -0.59
N MET A 19 -17.63 23.88 -0.81
CA MET A 19 -16.67 24.97 -0.63
C MET A 19 -16.81 26.05 -1.71
N ASP A 20 -16.82 27.31 -1.26
CA ASP A 20 -16.72 28.46 -2.15
C ASP A 20 -15.39 28.45 -2.92
N ALA A 21 -15.33 29.22 -4.01
CA ALA A 21 -14.20 29.21 -4.94
C ALA A 21 -12.87 29.54 -4.24
N ARG A 22 -12.88 30.49 -3.30
CA ARG A 22 -11.67 30.91 -2.59
C ARG A 22 -11.18 29.84 -1.64
N ARG A 23 -12.06 29.29 -0.79
CA ARG A 23 -11.68 28.18 0.10
C ARG A 23 -11.20 26.98 -0.71
N ARG A 24 -11.84 26.69 -1.85
CA ARG A 24 -11.45 25.58 -2.74
C ARG A 24 -10.03 25.75 -3.26
N GLU A 25 -9.69 26.96 -3.68
CA GLU A 25 -8.34 27.30 -4.14
C GLU A 25 -7.31 27.19 -3.00
N GLU A 26 -7.65 27.62 -1.79
CA GLU A 26 -6.82 27.45 -0.59
C GLU A 26 -6.60 25.97 -0.25
N MET A 27 -7.64 25.13 -0.36
CA MET A 27 -7.54 23.68 -0.15
C MET A 27 -6.69 23.01 -1.25
N LEU A 28 -6.86 23.38 -2.52
CA LEU A 28 -6.02 22.88 -3.61
C LEU A 28 -4.55 23.29 -3.44
N ALA A 29 -4.29 24.52 -2.98
CA ALA A 29 -2.96 25.00 -2.65
C ALA A 29 -2.36 24.23 -1.44
N HIS A 30 -3.20 23.80 -0.50
CA HIS A 30 -2.78 22.96 0.62
C HIS A 30 -2.45 21.52 0.16
N LEU A 31 -3.35 20.89 -0.61
CA LEU A 31 -3.18 19.55 -1.18
C LEU A 31 -2.01 19.45 -2.17
N THR A 32 -1.62 20.55 -2.81
CA THR A 32 -0.41 20.60 -3.66
C THR A 32 0.88 20.69 -2.85
N ARG A 33 0.83 21.15 -1.59
CA ARG A 33 1.99 21.19 -0.68
C ARG A 33 2.11 19.95 0.21
N SER A 34 1.00 19.26 0.48
CA SER A 34 0.94 18.07 1.31
C SER A 34 0.59 16.84 0.48
N ASP A 35 1.59 16.01 0.19
CA ASP A 35 1.36 14.76 -0.52
C ASP A 35 0.59 13.73 0.33
N GLU A 36 0.64 13.84 1.66
CA GLU A 36 -0.13 12.97 2.56
C GLU A 36 -1.63 13.25 2.41
N ASP A 37 -2.04 14.52 2.44
CA ASP A 37 -3.45 14.90 2.26
C ASP A 37 -3.93 14.58 0.84
N ARG A 38 -3.05 14.70 -0.16
CA ARG A 38 -3.35 14.27 -1.54
C ARG A 38 -3.60 12.76 -1.63
N ALA A 39 -2.81 11.94 -0.91
CA ALA A 39 -3.00 10.50 -0.87
C ALA A 39 -4.28 10.10 -0.13
N VAL A 40 -4.62 10.79 0.96
CA VAL A 40 -5.90 10.61 1.67
C VAL A 40 -7.07 10.95 0.76
N LEU A 41 -7.02 12.10 0.07
CA LEU A 41 -8.07 12.52 -0.85
C LEU A 41 -8.25 11.54 -2.03
N ALA A 42 -7.15 11.08 -2.64
CA ALA A 42 -7.19 10.10 -3.72
C ALA A 42 -7.82 8.77 -3.28
N ARG A 43 -7.50 8.31 -2.07
CA ARG A 43 -8.09 7.10 -1.49
C ARG A 43 -9.58 7.27 -1.22
N THR A 44 -10.00 8.40 -0.65
CA THR A 44 -11.41 8.70 -0.40
C THR A 44 -12.20 8.76 -1.71
N ALA A 45 -11.66 9.40 -2.75
CA ALA A 45 -12.28 9.44 -4.08
C ALA A 45 -12.44 8.04 -4.70
N ALA A 46 -11.46 7.15 -4.53
CA ALA A 46 -11.55 5.76 -5.01
C ALA A 46 -12.65 4.97 -4.28
N ILE A 47 -12.80 5.16 -2.96
CA ILE A 47 -13.88 4.53 -2.18
C ILE A 47 -15.25 5.04 -2.63
N LEU A 48 -15.42 6.35 -2.82
CA LEU A 48 -16.68 6.93 -3.30
C LEU A 48 -17.07 6.38 -4.67
N ARG A 49 -16.12 6.26 -5.59
CA ARG A 49 -16.36 5.67 -6.91
C ARG A 49 -16.80 4.21 -6.83
N GLN A 50 -16.17 3.42 -5.97
CA GLN A 50 -16.54 2.01 -5.78
C GLN A 50 -17.96 1.87 -5.20
N LEU A 51 -18.38 2.80 -4.32
CA LEU A 51 -19.73 2.84 -3.78
C LEU A 51 -20.77 3.24 -4.86
N GLU A 52 -20.45 4.19 -5.74
CA GLU A 52 -21.32 4.54 -6.87
C GLU A 52 -21.47 3.38 -7.86
N GLU A 53 -20.37 2.71 -8.21
CA GLU A 53 -20.39 1.53 -9.09
C GLU A 53 -21.19 0.37 -8.46
N GLY A 54 -21.03 0.11 -7.16
CA GLY A 54 -21.80 -0.90 -6.42
C GLY A 54 -23.30 -0.59 -6.33
N ALA A 55 -23.67 0.68 -6.17
CA ALA A 55 -25.07 1.10 -6.11
C ALA A 55 -25.81 0.91 -7.45
N THR A 56 -25.10 1.03 -8.58
CA THR A 56 -25.69 0.81 -9.91
C THR A 56 -25.95 -0.67 -10.23
N MET A 57 -25.17 -1.60 -9.67
CA MET A 57 -25.35 -3.04 -9.92
C MET A 57 -26.49 -3.68 -9.11
N HIS A 58 -26.89 -3.11 -7.98
CA HIS A 58 -27.95 -3.67 -7.13
C HIS A 58 -29.37 -3.19 -7.48
N GLY A 59 -29.53 -2.37 -8.53
CA GLY A 59 -30.82 -1.81 -8.95
C GLY A 59 -31.44 -2.47 -10.20
N ALA A 60 -30.80 -3.48 -10.80
CA ALA A 60 -31.20 -4.02 -12.10
C ALA A 60 -31.88 -5.41 -12.06
N ASP A 61 -31.96 -6.08 -10.91
CA ASP A 61 -32.42 -7.49 -10.82
C ASP A 61 -33.78 -7.67 -10.12
N ASP A 62 -34.66 -6.67 -10.22
CA ASP A 62 -36.02 -6.75 -9.68
C ASP A 62 -37.06 -6.54 -10.80
N THR A 63 -36.82 -7.18 -11.95
CA THR A 63 -37.83 -7.30 -13.00
C THR A 63 -38.59 -8.59 -12.77
N MET A 64 -39.67 -8.49 -11.99
CA MET A 64 -40.73 -9.48 -11.90
C MET A 64 -41.05 -10.06 -13.29
N GLU A 65 -40.94 -11.38 -13.44
CA GLU A 65 -41.66 -12.15 -14.45
C GLU A 65 -43.16 -12.11 -14.11
N PRO A 66 -44.04 -11.57 -14.97
CA PRO A 66 -45.45 -11.86 -14.90
C PRO A 66 -45.80 -12.92 -15.95
N GLY A 67 -46.41 -14.00 -15.47
CA GLY A 67 -47.62 -14.56 -16.07
C GLY A 67 -47.65 -14.77 -17.58
N ARG A 68 -47.34 -16.01 -17.97
CA ARG A 68 -47.75 -16.66 -19.21
C ARG A 68 -49.25 -16.48 -19.46
N GLY A 69 -49.61 -15.77 -20.54
CA GLY A 69 -50.97 -15.62 -21.06
C GLY A 69 -50.95 -15.20 -22.53
N ASP A 70 -51.74 -15.90 -23.35
CA ASP A 70 -51.76 -15.98 -24.81
C ASP A 70 -52.05 -14.69 -25.62
N PRO A 71 -51.82 -14.71 -26.96
CA PRO A 71 -51.80 -13.52 -27.81
C PRO A 71 -53.18 -13.22 -28.42
N ILE A 72 -53.57 -11.94 -28.43
CA ILE A 72 -54.66 -11.44 -29.28
C ILE A 72 -54.16 -10.27 -30.12
N MET A 73 -54.28 -10.49 -31.42
CA MET A 73 -54.11 -9.59 -32.55
C MET A 73 -54.89 -8.28 -32.39
N GLY A 74 -54.33 -7.17 -32.86
CA GLY A 74 -55.04 -5.90 -32.91
C GLY A 74 -54.25 -4.80 -33.60
N GLU A 75 -54.25 -4.83 -34.93
CA GLU A 75 -53.91 -3.69 -35.79
C GLU A 75 -54.66 -2.41 -35.39
N GLY A 76 -53.98 -1.27 -35.46
CA GLY A 76 -54.57 0.03 -35.19
C GLY A 76 -53.63 1.20 -35.41
N VAL A 77 -53.35 1.49 -36.69
CA VAL A 77 -52.82 2.77 -37.20
C VAL A 77 -53.68 3.93 -36.72
N ILE A 78 -53.17 4.98 -36.05
CA ILE A 78 -53.62 6.40 -36.18
C ILE A 78 -52.53 7.42 -35.77
N ALA A 79 -52.19 8.26 -36.75
CA ALA A 79 -51.84 9.70 -36.80
C ALA A 79 -50.93 10.41 -35.76
N LEU A 80 -49.92 11.08 -36.32
CA LEU A 80 -49.32 12.30 -35.79
C LEU A 80 -50.38 13.40 -35.62
N ASP A 81 -50.45 14.02 -34.44
CA ASP A 81 -51.07 15.34 -34.24
C ASP A 81 -50.07 16.29 -33.57
N THR A 82 -49.64 17.28 -34.34
CA THR A 82 -48.86 18.43 -33.89
C THR A 82 -49.79 19.51 -33.37
N ARG A 83 -49.99 19.59 -32.05
CA ARG A 83 -50.63 20.74 -31.39
C ARG A 83 -49.80 21.32 -30.25
N ARG A 84 -49.26 22.51 -30.50
CA ARG A 84 -48.86 23.55 -29.55
C ARG A 84 -50.01 24.59 -29.50
N PRO A 85 -50.10 25.54 -28.55
CA PRO A 85 -49.80 25.55 -27.11
C PRO A 85 -51.05 25.96 -26.27
N SER A 86 -51.12 25.54 -25.01
CA SER A 86 -52.03 26.15 -24.02
C SER A 86 -51.23 26.74 -22.86
N ARG A 87 -51.27 28.07 -22.76
CA ARG A 87 -50.77 28.90 -21.65
C ARG A 87 -51.47 28.48 -20.34
N PRO A 88 -50.72 28.13 -19.27
CA PRO A 88 -51.29 28.04 -17.93
C PRO A 88 -51.30 29.41 -17.25
N THR A 89 -52.46 29.74 -16.73
CA THR A 89 -52.82 30.89 -15.88
C THR A 89 -52.02 30.87 -14.57
N PRO A 90 -51.53 32.01 -14.06
CA PRO A 90 -50.86 32.07 -12.75
C PRO A 90 -51.91 31.93 -11.63
N GLY A 91 -51.90 30.78 -10.95
CA GLY A 91 -52.61 30.56 -9.69
C GLY A 91 -51.74 30.97 -8.48
N PRO A 92 -52.37 31.29 -7.34
CA PRO A 92 -51.69 31.85 -6.18
C PRO A 92 -50.69 30.86 -5.56
N GLU A 93 -49.47 31.34 -5.35
CA GLU A 93 -48.38 30.65 -4.67
C GLU A 93 -48.78 30.27 -3.24
N VAL A 94 -49.13 28.99 -3.04
CA VAL A 94 -49.11 28.39 -1.72
C VAL A 94 -47.69 27.91 -1.47
N HIS A 95 -46.90 28.71 -0.77
CA HIS A 95 -45.59 28.33 -0.24
C HIS A 95 -45.73 27.15 0.73
N ARG A 96 -45.72 25.92 0.20
CA ARG A 96 -45.42 24.72 0.97
C ARG A 96 -43.92 24.69 1.22
N THR A 97 -43.50 25.36 2.28
CA THR A 97 -42.20 25.19 2.94
C THR A 97 -42.11 23.75 3.47
N ARG A 98 -41.76 22.80 2.60
CA ARG A 98 -41.29 21.48 3.06
C ARG A 98 -39.99 21.72 3.86
N PRO A 99 -39.90 21.24 5.11
CA PRO A 99 -38.77 21.53 5.97
C PRO A 99 -37.52 20.87 5.39
N ARG A 100 -36.63 21.68 4.82
CA ARG A 100 -35.29 21.28 4.32
C ARG A 100 -34.45 20.61 5.42
N VAL A 101 -34.83 20.76 6.68
CA VAL A 101 -34.14 20.23 7.87
C VAL A 101 -34.07 18.70 7.88
N LEU A 102 -35.08 17.99 7.32
CA LEU A 102 -35.09 16.53 7.35
C LEU A 102 -34.06 15.88 6.41
N ARG A 103 -33.68 16.55 5.31
CA ARG A 103 -32.68 16.05 4.36
C ARG A 103 -31.25 16.12 4.92
N TRP A 104 -30.98 17.07 5.80
CA TRP A 104 -29.67 17.24 6.43
C TRP A 104 -29.40 16.19 7.52
N ALA A 105 -30.43 15.77 8.26
CA ALA A 105 -30.30 14.71 9.25
C ALA A 105 -29.92 13.36 8.62
N VAL A 106 -30.46 13.05 7.43
CA VAL A 106 -30.13 11.82 6.71
C VAL A 106 -28.70 11.84 6.18
N LEU A 107 -28.23 12.96 5.61
CA LEU A 107 -26.86 13.08 5.10
C LEU A 107 -25.81 13.03 6.22
N ALA A 108 -26.06 13.72 7.34
CA ALA A 108 -25.19 13.68 8.50
C ALA A 108 -25.12 12.28 9.13
N ALA A 109 -26.25 11.55 9.17
CA ALA A 109 -26.27 10.16 9.64
C ALA A 109 -25.51 9.21 8.70
N VAL A 110 -25.57 9.43 7.37
CA VAL A 110 -24.80 8.64 6.39
C VAL A 110 -23.30 8.93 6.51
N LEU A 111 -22.89 10.18 6.61
CA LEU A 111 -21.47 10.55 6.78
C LEU A 111 -20.91 10.09 8.13
N ALA A 112 -21.68 10.25 9.21
CA ALA A 112 -21.31 9.70 10.52
C ALA A 112 -21.24 8.16 10.48
N GLY A 113 -22.16 7.51 9.75
CA GLY A 113 -22.14 6.08 9.50
C GLY A 113 -20.88 5.64 8.74
N ILE A 114 -20.51 6.34 7.66
CA ILE A 114 -19.29 6.05 6.89
C ILE A 114 -18.05 6.27 7.75
N ALA A 115 -17.95 7.39 8.48
CA ALA A 115 -16.83 7.66 9.38
C ALA A 115 -16.72 6.63 10.51
N LEU A 116 -17.85 6.16 11.07
CA LEU A 116 -17.87 5.11 12.08
C LEU A 116 -17.48 3.75 11.50
N ILE A 117 -17.89 3.45 10.26
CA ILE A 117 -17.52 2.22 9.54
C ILE A 117 -16.03 2.26 9.14
N THR A 118 -15.49 3.37 8.65
CA THR A 118 -14.08 3.48 8.25
C THR A 118 -13.14 3.58 9.44
N SER A 119 -13.58 4.14 10.57
CA SER A 119 -12.79 4.16 11.83
C SER A 119 -12.84 2.84 12.59
N ARG A 120 -13.90 2.03 12.39
CA ARG A 120 -14.01 0.67 12.97
C ARG A 120 -13.65 -0.45 12.02
N MET A 121 -13.46 -0.21 10.72
CA MET A 121 -12.82 -1.21 9.89
C MET A 121 -11.43 -1.39 10.49
N PRO A 122 -11.13 -2.57 11.06
CA PRO A 122 -9.75 -2.86 11.40
C PRO A 122 -9.03 -2.72 10.08
N TYR A 123 -8.22 -1.66 9.91
CA TYR A 123 -7.22 -1.66 8.87
C TYR A 123 -6.58 -3.02 9.01
N PRO A 124 -6.71 -3.93 8.02
CA PRO A 124 -6.07 -5.22 8.12
C PRO A 124 -4.63 -4.85 8.38
N ARG A 125 -4.16 -5.10 9.61
CA ARG A 125 -2.76 -4.92 9.95
C ARG A 125 -2.11 -5.89 9.00
N THR A 126 -1.62 -5.34 7.88
CA THR A 126 -1.00 -6.12 6.84
C THR A 126 0.04 -6.94 7.57
N SER A 127 -0.15 -8.25 7.53
CA SER A 127 0.66 -9.15 8.32
C SER A 127 2.11 -8.83 7.98
N ILE A 128 2.97 -8.72 8.98
CA ILE A 128 4.41 -8.54 8.77
C ILE A 128 4.94 -9.62 7.79
N ALA A 129 4.25 -10.78 7.76
CA ALA A 129 4.47 -11.88 6.83
C ALA A 129 4.45 -11.48 5.34
N ASP A 130 3.62 -10.52 4.93
CA ASP A 130 3.44 -10.18 3.52
C ASP A 130 4.36 -9.04 3.06
N GLU A 131 5.04 -8.36 3.98
CA GLU A 131 5.77 -7.12 3.68
C GLU A 131 6.90 -7.31 2.65
N PRO A 132 7.79 -8.33 2.74
CA PRO A 132 8.83 -8.54 1.74
C PRO A 132 8.27 -8.84 0.35
N VAL A 133 7.21 -9.66 0.29
CA VAL A 133 6.54 -10.02 -0.97
C VAL A 133 5.87 -8.79 -1.60
N ARG A 134 5.21 -7.95 -0.78
CA ARG A 134 4.57 -6.70 -1.22
C ARG A 134 5.59 -5.68 -1.71
N LEU A 135 6.71 -5.52 -1.00
CA LEU A 135 7.79 -4.63 -1.42
C LEU A 135 8.43 -5.09 -2.74
N ALA A 136 8.69 -6.39 -2.90
CA ALA A 136 9.19 -6.95 -4.15
C ALA A 136 8.19 -6.76 -5.31
N ALA A 137 6.89 -6.97 -5.07
CA ALA A 137 5.83 -6.78 -6.06
C ALA A 137 5.62 -5.31 -6.48
N ARG A 138 6.09 -4.35 -5.68
CA ARG A 138 6.04 -2.91 -6.02
C ARG A 138 7.16 -2.45 -6.93
N LEU A 139 8.22 -3.24 -7.09
CA LEU A 139 9.28 -2.92 -8.03
C LEU A 139 8.69 -3.03 -9.44
N GLU A 140 8.65 -1.91 -10.17
CA GLU A 140 8.03 -1.81 -11.50
C GLU A 140 8.58 -2.87 -12.47
N HIS A 141 9.81 -3.29 -12.24
CA HIS A 141 10.55 -4.27 -13.01
C HIS A 141 10.88 -5.54 -12.21
N GLY A 142 9.98 -6.00 -11.34
CA GLY A 142 10.17 -7.22 -10.53
C GLY A 142 10.59 -8.45 -11.34
N ALA A 143 10.14 -8.55 -12.60
CA ALA A 143 10.48 -9.63 -13.52
C ALA A 143 11.93 -9.60 -14.05
N GLU A 144 12.66 -8.49 -13.92
CA GLU A 144 14.06 -8.40 -14.38
C GLU A 144 15.05 -9.16 -13.48
N GLY A 145 14.60 -9.62 -12.30
CA GLY A 145 15.44 -10.37 -11.36
C GLY A 145 16.51 -9.54 -10.69
N LEU A 146 17.38 -10.19 -9.93
CA LEU A 146 18.45 -9.51 -9.21
C LEU A 146 19.53 -9.04 -10.21
N PRO A 147 20.10 -7.83 -10.04
CA PRO A 147 21.24 -7.39 -10.84
C PRO A 147 22.41 -8.40 -10.79
N ALA A 148 23.22 -8.46 -11.85
CA ALA A 148 24.36 -9.37 -11.88
C ALA A 148 25.35 -9.05 -10.74
N GLY A 149 25.74 -10.07 -9.98
CA GLY A 149 26.65 -9.92 -8.84
C GLY A 149 26.02 -9.27 -7.61
N TRP A 150 24.69 -9.04 -7.61
CA TRP A 150 23.98 -8.39 -6.52
C TRP A 150 24.22 -9.12 -5.21
N THR A 151 23.88 -10.40 -5.15
CA THR A 151 24.00 -11.23 -3.94
C THR A 151 25.40 -11.24 -3.35
N GLU A 152 26.45 -11.28 -4.17
CA GLU A 152 27.84 -11.36 -3.75
C GLU A 152 28.36 -10.07 -3.14
N GLN A 153 27.80 -8.92 -3.53
CA GLN A 153 28.22 -7.60 -3.07
C GLN A 153 27.50 -7.17 -1.79
N ARG A 154 26.42 -7.86 -1.41
CA ARG A 154 25.59 -7.43 -0.28
C ARG A 154 26.22 -7.74 1.08
N PRO A 155 26.18 -6.80 2.03
CA PRO A 155 26.81 -6.95 3.34
C PRO A 155 26.21 -8.08 4.20
N TRP A 156 24.94 -8.45 3.97
CA TRP A 156 24.29 -9.53 4.72
C TRP A 156 24.80 -10.93 4.38
N THR A 157 25.50 -11.13 3.26
CA THR A 157 26.04 -12.46 2.93
C THR A 157 27.28 -12.81 3.75
N SER A 158 27.91 -11.82 4.40
CA SER A 158 29.00 -12.10 5.32
C SER A 158 28.49 -12.76 6.61
N ALA A 159 28.85 -14.03 6.79
CA ALA A 159 28.49 -14.85 7.96
C ALA A 159 29.48 -14.73 9.13
N ARG A 160 30.39 -13.76 9.10
CA ARG A 160 31.52 -13.71 10.04
C ARG A 160 31.01 -13.32 11.44
N GLY A 161 30.97 -14.28 12.37
CA GLY A 161 30.80 -14.03 13.81
C GLY A 161 29.63 -14.72 14.53
N GLU A 162 28.83 -15.59 13.91
CA GLU A 162 27.64 -16.17 14.57
C GLU A 162 27.92 -17.27 15.62
N ASP A 163 29.16 -17.70 15.82
CA ASP A 163 29.51 -18.83 16.70
C ASP A 163 29.89 -18.44 18.14
N SER A 164 29.69 -17.19 18.56
CA SER A 164 29.82 -16.86 19.97
C SER A 164 28.60 -17.43 20.70
N GLY A 165 28.74 -18.54 21.43
CA GLY A 165 27.66 -19.19 22.21
C GLY A 165 27.01 -18.33 23.32
N SER A 166 27.23 -17.02 23.31
CA SER A 166 26.54 -16.03 24.14
C SER A 166 25.20 -15.65 23.51
N ALA A 167 24.24 -15.25 24.35
CA ALA A 167 22.99 -14.66 23.87
C ALA A 167 23.32 -13.37 23.09
N PRO A 168 22.70 -13.15 21.92
CA PRO A 168 22.98 -11.97 21.10
C PRO A 168 22.56 -10.70 21.84
N SER A 169 23.33 -9.63 21.67
CA SER A 169 22.95 -8.32 22.18
C SER A 169 21.69 -7.79 21.45
N PRO A 170 20.95 -6.82 22.01
CA PRO A 170 19.80 -6.22 21.32
C PRO A 170 20.14 -5.62 19.95
N GLY A 171 21.35 -5.06 19.81
CA GLY A 171 21.88 -4.56 18.55
C GLY A 171 22.11 -5.69 17.54
N GLU A 172 22.77 -6.75 17.97
CA GLU A 172 23.02 -7.94 17.13
C GLU A 172 21.72 -8.62 16.69
N GLN A 173 20.71 -8.64 17.56
CA GLN A 173 19.38 -9.17 17.24
C GLN A 173 18.66 -8.30 16.21
N SER A 174 18.71 -6.98 16.34
CA SER A 174 18.19 -6.04 15.35
C SER A 174 18.89 -6.22 14.00
N ALA A 175 20.22 -6.33 14.03
CA ALA A 175 21.03 -6.55 12.84
C ALA A 175 20.75 -7.89 12.16
N ARG A 176 20.55 -8.96 12.94
CA ARG A 176 20.11 -10.25 12.43
C ARG A 176 18.73 -10.15 11.76
N SER A 177 17.82 -9.38 12.34
CA SER A 177 16.46 -9.17 11.84
C SER A 177 16.45 -8.40 10.52
N ALA A 178 17.21 -7.30 10.43
CA ALA A 178 17.36 -6.53 9.21
C ALA A 178 17.93 -7.36 8.06
N ARG A 179 18.96 -8.16 8.33
CA ARG A 179 19.55 -9.09 7.32
C ARG A 179 18.53 -10.12 6.83
N ALA A 180 17.70 -10.67 7.71
CA ALA A 180 16.64 -11.60 7.32
C ALA A 180 15.61 -10.93 6.40
N GLY A 181 15.20 -9.69 6.73
CA GLY A 181 14.28 -8.91 5.91
C GLY A 181 14.81 -8.64 4.51
N ALA A 182 16.07 -8.22 4.39
CA ALA A 182 16.72 -8.01 3.09
C ALA A 182 16.77 -9.30 2.25
N MET A 183 17.22 -10.41 2.84
CA MET A 183 17.28 -11.70 2.14
C MET A 183 15.90 -12.23 1.70
N LEU A 184 14.83 -11.93 2.43
CA LEU A 184 13.46 -12.28 2.03
C LEU A 184 12.98 -11.48 0.82
N VAL A 185 13.43 -10.23 0.67
CA VAL A 185 13.17 -9.45 -0.55
C VAL A 185 13.96 -10.02 -1.72
N ASP A 186 15.25 -10.34 -1.54
CA ASP A 186 16.06 -10.99 -2.57
C ASP A 186 15.40 -12.30 -3.05
N LEU A 187 14.95 -13.13 -2.11
CA LEU A 187 14.24 -14.38 -2.42
C LEU A 187 12.95 -14.12 -3.20
N SER A 188 12.17 -13.12 -2.79
CA SER A 188 10.91 -12.75 -3.45
C SER A 188 11.13 -12.26 -4.88
N VAL A 189 12.18 -11.48 -5.11
CA VAL A 189 12.56 -10.99 -6.45
C VAL A 189 13.08 -12.13 -7.33
N ALA A 190 13.93 -13.01 -6.80
CA ALA A 190 14.39 -14.20 -7.51
C ALA A 190 13.23 -15.10 -7.95
N VAL A 191 12.26 -15.33 -7.05
CA VAL A 191 11.05 -16.11 -7.36
C VAL A 191 10.21 -15.44 -8.44
N GLN A 192 9.99 -14.12 -8.38
CA GLN A 192 9.22 -13.39 -9.38
C GLN A 192 9.88 -13.43 -10.77
N ALA A 193 11.21 -13.38 -10.81
CA ALA A 193 11.99 -13.47 -12.05
C ALA A 193 12.21 -14.90 -12.56
N LEU A 194 11.65 -15.91 -11.87
CA LEU A 194 11.84 -17.34 -12.18
C LEU A 194 13.33 -17.77 -12.15
N ASP A 195 14.17 -17.11 -11.36
CA ASP A 195 15.57 -17.47 -11.18
C ASP A 195 15.72 -18.65 -10.21
N THR A 196 15.52 -19.85 -10.75
CA THR A 196 15.68 -21.12 -10.03
C THR A 196 16.98 -21.26 -9.23
N ALA A 197 18.09 -20.73 -9.74
CA ALA A 197 19.39 -20.88 -9.09
C ALA A 197 19.47 -19.97 -7.86
N ALA A 198 19.14 -18.69 -8.04
CA ALA A 198 19.12 -17.73 -6.93
C ALA A 198 18.06 -18.10 -5.88
N THR A 199 16.86 -18.51 -6.29
CA THR A 199 15.81 -18.97 -5.38
C THR A 199 16.30 -20.12 -4.48
N ARG A 200 16.95 -21.13 -5.05
CA ARG A 200 17.48 -22.27 -4.27
C ARG A 200 18.55 -21.83 -3.27
N VAL A 201 19.51 -21.02 -3.71
CA VAL A 201 20.62 -20.55 -2.86
C VAL A 201 20.10 -19.70 -1.71
N LEU A 202 19.27 -18.70 -2.01
CA LEU A 202 18.70 -17.78 -1.00
C LEU A 202 17.81 -18.52 0.01
N ALA A 203 16.95 -19.42 -0.47
CA ALA A 203 16.09 -20.20 0.42
C ALA A 203 16.90 -21.13 1.34
N SER A 204 17.95 -21.77 0.82
CA SER A 204 18.88 -22.59 1.62
C SER A 204 19.62 -21.77 2.68
N GLN A 205 20.13 -20.59 2.32
CA GLN A 205 20.82 -19.69 3.24
C GLN A 205 19.88 -19.17 4.34
N LEU A 206 18.68 -18.72 3.98
CA LEU A 206 17.65 -18.30 4.92
C LEU A 206 17.27 -19.43 5.89
N ALA A 207 17.10 -20.66 5.37
CA ALA A 207 16.76 -21.83 6.20
C ALA A 207 17.86 -22.15 7.21
N GLY A 208 19.13 -22.15 6.79
CA GLY A 208 20.27 -22.41 7.66
C GLY A 208 20.42 -21.35 8.76
N ARG A 209 20.18 -20.07 8.41
CA ARG A 209 20.50 -18.93 9.28
C ARG A 209 19.37 -18.49 10.19
N PHE A 210 18.12 -18.51 9.71
CA PHE A 210 16.98 -17.91 10.43
C PHE A 210 15.85 -18.89 10.74
N ASP A 211 15.82 -20.08 10.11
CA ASP A 211 14.85 -21.14 10.42
C ASP A 211 15.47 -22.52 10.67
N PRO A 212 16.46 -22.66 11.59
CA PRO A 212 17.10 -23.94 11.84
C PRO A 212 16.11 -25.01 12.35
N GLN A 213 15.08 -24.59 13.07
CA GLN A 213 14.03 -25.47 13.61
C GLN A 213 12.97 -25.88 12.58
N GLY A 214 12.91 -25.26 11.40
CA GLY A 214 11.95 -25.62 10.35
C GLY A 214 12.06 -27.07 9.91
N GLY A 215 13.23 -27.70 10.12
CA GLY A 215 13.45 -29.11 9.81
C GLY A 215 13.23 -29.41 8.33
N ARG A 216 13.13 -30.70 7.96
CA ARG A 216 13.01 -31.15 6.56
C ARG A 216 11.72 -30.70 5.86
N ARG A 217 10.73 -30.19 6.62
CA ARG A 217 9.43 -29.75 6.11
C ARG A 217 9.20 -28.25 6.30
N GLY A 218 10.25 -27.48 6.54
CA GLY A 218 10.14 -26.03 6.68
C GLY A 218 9.88 -25.37 5.32
N ALA A 219 9.06 -24.32 5.28
CA ALA A 219 8.69 -23.62 4.04
C ALA A 219 9.91 -23.22 3.19
N LEU A 220 11.00 -22.74 3.81
CA LEU A 220 12.24 -22.40 3.11
C LEU A 220 12.95 -23.62 2.48
N ARG A 221 12.88 -24.80 3.10
CA ARG A 221 13.41 -26.03 2.48
C ARG A 221 12.53 -26.48 1.33
N GLU A 222 11.21 -26.38 1.49
CA GLU A 222 10.27 -26.67 0.39
C GLU A 222 10.48 -25.73 -0.79
N ILE A 223 10.72 -24.43 -0.55
CA ILE A 223 11.10 -23.48 -1.61
C ILE A 223 12.42 -23.88 -2.26
N SER A 224 13.44 -24.26 -1.48
CA SER A 224 14.74 -24.68 -2.01
C SER A 224 14.65 -25.94 -2.87
N ASP A 225 13.93 -26.96 -2.40
CA ASP A 225 13.73 -28.23 -3.10
C ASP A 225 12.82 -28.04 -4.33
N GLY A 226 11.83 -27.17 -4.21
CA GLY A 226 10.85 -26.82 -5.23
C GLY A 226 11.15 -25.53 -6.00
N ALA A 227 12.41 -25.09 -6.09
CA ALA A 227 12.78 -23.77 -6.62
C ALA A 227 12.33 -23.51 -8.08
N ALA A 228 11.99 -24.57 -8.84
CA ALA A 228 11.46 -24.48 -10.20
C ALA A 228 9.93 -24.28 -10.27
N ALA A 229 9.25 -24.25 -9.12
CA ALA A 229 7.83 -23.95 -9.07
C ALA A 229 7.56 -22.47 -9.39
N GLY A 230 6.39 -22.19 -9.97
CA GLY A 230 5.99 -20.83 -10.31
C GLY A 230 5.71 -19.96 -9.07
N PRO A 231 5.69 -18.61 -9.23
CA PRO A 231 5.51 -17.66 -8.13
C PRO A 231 4.23 -17.89 -7.34
N GLU A 232 3.14 -18.28 -8.00
CA GLU A 232 1.85 -18.54 -7.34
C GLU A 232 1.92 -19.69 -6.32
N ARG A 233 2.82 -20.66 -6.53
CA ARG A 233 3.04 -21.75 -5.58
C ARG A 233 4.04 -21.37 -4.49
N LEU A 234 5.06 -20.57 -4.81
CA LEU A 234 6.12 -20.22 -3.86
C LEU A 234 5.75 -19.03 -2.96
N ARG A 235 4.93 -18.08 -3.40
CA ARG A 235 4.52 -16.91 -2.61
C ARG A 235 3.91 -17.26 -1.25
N PRO A 236 2.95 -18.21 -1.13
CA PRO A 236 2.41 -18.59 0.18
C PRO A 236 3.48 -19.15 1.12
N LEU A 237 4.45 -19.91 0.60
CA LEU A 237 5.56 -20.45 1.38
C LEU A 237 6.51 -19.35 1.86
N ILE A 238 6.74 -18.31 1.05
CA ILE A 238 7.53 -17.12 1.47
C ILE A 238 6.79 -16.38 2.59
N GLY A 239 5.47 -16.21 2.48
CA GLY A 239 4.66 -15.61 3.54
C GLY A 239 4.76 -16.40 4.85
N GLU A 240 4.59 -17.73 4.79
CA GLU A 240 4.74 -18.61 5.95
C GLU A 240 6.15 -18.54 6.57
N ALA A 241 7.19 -18.55 5.75
CA ALA A 241 8.58 -18.41 6.19
C ALA A 241 8.80 -17.05 6.88
N THR A 242 8.29 -15.98 6.30
CA THR A 242 8.41 -14.61 6.84
C THR A 242 7.72 -14.51 8.19
N GLU A 243 6.49 -15.02 8.33
CA GLU A 243 5.77 -15.02 9.60
C GLU A 243 6.54 -15.79 10.69
N ARG A 244 7.09 -16.95 10.33
CA ARG A 244 7.87 -17.78 11.26
C ARG A 244 9.15 -17.09 11.70
N ILE A 245 9.85 -16.44 10.79
CA ILE A 245 11.05 -15.64 11.09
C ILE A 245 10.67 -14.44 11.98
N ALA A 246 9.61 -13.70 11.64
CA ALA A 246 9.15 -12.53 12.37
C ALA A 246 8.69 -12.85 13.81
N ARG A 247 8.23 -14.08 14.09
CA ARG A 247 7.92 -14.52 15.47
C ARG A 247 9.15 -14.66 16.38
N ARG A 248 10.35 -14.73 15.81
CA ARG A 248 11.62 -14.95 16.56
C ARG A 248 12.54 -13.74 16.53
N LEU A 249 12.34 -12.87 15.55
CA LEU A 249 13.18 -11.71 15.26
C LEU A 249 12.41 -10.42 15.58
N ASP A 250 13.14 -9.31 15.62
CA ASP A 250 12.53 -7.99 15.74
C ASP A 250 11.80 -7.66 14.43
N GLY A 251 10.47 -7.58 14.49
CA GLY A 251 9.63 -7.30 13.34
C GLY A 251 9.83 -5.91 12.73
N ASP A 252 10.24 -4.91 13.51
CA ASP A 252 10.52 -3.56 13.03
C ASP A 252 11.84 -3.52 12.27
N ALA A 253 12.90 -4.11 12.85
CA ALA A 253 14.18 -4.22 12.18
C ALA A 253 14.10 -5.11 10.91
N LEU A 254 13.31 -6.19 10.94
CA LEU A 254 13.04 -7.03 9.76
C LEU A 254 12.38 -6.22 8.64
N ARG A 255 11.32 -5.45 8.94
CA ARG A 255 10.65 -4.61 7.95
C ARG A 255 11.58 -3.53 7.39
N LEU A 256 12.40 -2.92 8.25
CA LEU A 256 13.36 -1.91 7.82
C LEU A 256 14.44 -2.49 6.89
N GLY A 257 14.93 -3.70 7.18
CA GLY A 257 15.85 -4.42 6.30
C GLY A 257 15.24 -4.74 4.94
N ALA A 258 14.00 -5.26 4.93
CA ALA A 258 13.26 -5.53 3.69
C ALA A 258 13.06 -4.25 2.86
N TRP A 259 12.63 -3.15 3.49
CA TRP A 259 12.45 -1.88 2.80
C TRP A 259 13.76 -1.33 2.25
N THR A 260 14.84 -1.36 3.02
CA THR A 260 16.16 -0.87 2.58
C THR A 260 16.63 -1.65 1.35
N GLU A 261 16.35 -2.95 1.31
CA GLU A 261 16.70 -3.78 0.17
C GLU A 261 15.91 -3.49 -1.09
N ALA A 262 14.59 -3.43 -0.95
CA ALA A 262 13.71 -3.06 -2.05
C ALA A 262 14.04 -1.65 -2.58
N ALA A 263 14.35 -0.70 -1.68
CA ALA A 263 14.80 0.63 -2.05
C ALA A 263 16.13 0.58 -2.82
N GLY A 264 17.08 -0.27 -2.42
CA GLY A 264 18.35 -0.46 -3.13
C GLY A 264 18.13 -0.93 -4.58
N LEU A 265 17.28 -1.96 -4.75
CA LEU A 265 16.88 -2.46 -6.07
C LEU A 265 16.16 -1.39 -6.89
N ALA A 266 15.23 -0.65 -6.29
CA ALA A 266 14.52 0.45 -6.94
C ALA A 266 15.48 1.55 -7.39
N ALA A 267 16.45 1.94 -6.54
CA ALA A 267 17.46 2.94 -6.87
C ALA A 267 18.36 2.51 -8.03
N ALA A 268 18.80 1.24 -8.04
CA ALA A 268 19.61 0.67 -9.12
C ALA A 268 18.86 0.71 -10.47
N ARG A 269 17.53 0.54 -10.44
CA ARG A 269 16.65 0.59 -11.62
C ARG A 269 16.08 1.99 -11.92
N ARG A 270 16.40 2.99 -11.09
CA ARG A 270 15.83 4.36 -11.16
C ARG A 270 14.28 4.37 -11.10
N ASP A 271 13.70 3.45 -10.34
CA ASP A 271 12.25 3.31 -10.14
C ASP A 271 11.73 4.42 -9.21
N ALA A 272 11.33 5.54 -9.81
CA ALA A 272 10.70 6.66 -9.10
C ALA A 272 9.29 6.34 -8.60
N GLY A 273 8.63 5.31 -9.13
CA GLY A 273 7.32 4.85 -8.67
C GLY A 273 7.40 4.34 -7.24
N PHE A 274 8.39 3.48 -6.97
CA PHE A 274 8.66 2.92 -5.65
C PHE A 274 8.77 4.00 -4.55
N PHE A 275 9.53 5.08 -4.80
CA PHE A 275 9.74 6.13 -3.80
C PHE A 275 8.59 7.13 -3.66
N ARG A 276 7.69 7.22 -4.64
CA ARG A 276 6.48 8.07 -4.56
C ARG A 276 5.34 7.39 -3.80
N ASP A 277 5.38 6.08 -3.66
CA ASP A 277 4.39 5.31 -2.90
C ASP A 277 4.28 5.81 -1.45
N GLY A 278 3.06 5.87 -0.92
CA GLY A 278 2.83 6.40 0.43
C GLY A 278 3.40 5.48 1.52
N GLU A 279 3.45 4.17 1.29
CA GLU A 279 3.96 3.19 2.25
C GLU A 279 5.48 3.26 2.35
N THR A 280 6.18 3.40 1.22
CA THR A 280 7.64 3.53 1.20
C THR A 280 8.11 4.84 1.85
N ARG A 281 7.36 5.93 1.73
CA ARG A 281 7.65 7.18 2.44
C ARG A 281 7.47 7.05 3.95
N ARG A 282 6.40 6.38 4.41
CA ARG A 282 6.19 6.08 5.83
C ARG A 282 7.31 5.20 6.41
N MET A 283 7.89 4.30 5.60
CA MET A 283 9.04 3.50 6.01
C MET A 283 10.29 4.35 6.27
N LEU A 284 10.53 5.45 5.54
CA LEU A 284 11.60 6.41 5.87
C LEU A 284 11.37 7.11 7.21
N ASP A 285 10.13 7.50 7.49
CA ASP A 285 9.77 8.10 8.79
C ASP A 285 9.91 7.10 9.93
N GLN A 286 9.60 5.83 9.68
CA GLN A 286 9.86 4.75 10.62
C GLN A 286 11.36 4.50 10.81
N ALA A 287 12.14 4.47 9.73
CA ALA A 287 13.59 4.29 9.76
C ALA A 287 14.28 5.35 10.63
N GLU A 288 13.89 6.63 10.50
CA GLU A 288 14.46 7.69 11.33
C GLU A 288 14.13 7.50 12.82
N ARG A 289 12.92 7.02 13.15
CA ARG A 289 12.54 6.73 14.54
C ARG A 289 13.35 5.57 15.10
N LEU A 290 13.43 4.46 14.37
CA LEU A 290 14.15 3.25 14.79
C LEU A 290 15.65 3.47 14.96
N THR A 291 16.24 4.38 14.18
CA THR A 291 17.68 4.71 14.23
C THR A 291 18.01 5.82 15.23
N THR A 292 17.08 6.26 16.09
CA THR A 292 17.34 7.36 17.04
C THR A 292 18.52 7.07 17.99
N GLY A 293 18.72 5.81 18.36
CA GLY A 293 19.81 5.36 19.23
C GLY A 293 21.14 5.09 18.52
N ASP A 294 21.18 5.19 17.19
CA ASP A 294 22.32 4.85 16.34
C ASP A 294 22.66 6.03 15.42
N PRO A 295 23.59 6.92 15.81
CA PRO A 295 23.91 8.11 15.05
C PRO A 295 24.40 7.85 13.61
N PRO A 296 25.28 6.86 13.34
CA PRO A 296 25.62 6.43 11.99
C PRO A 296 24.40 6.04 11.14
N ALA A 297 23.54 5.13 11.63
CA ALA A 297 22.36 4.70 10.88
C ALA A 297 21.40 5.87 10.62
N ARG A 298 21.20 6.75 11.61
CA ARG A 298 20.36 7.95 11.46
C ARG A 298 20.91 8.91 10.41
N ALA A 299 22.23 9.10 10.35
CA ALA A 299 22.86 9.91 9.33
C ALA A 299 22.63 9.34 7.93
N ALA A 300 22.72 8.01 7.78
CA ALA A 300 22.42 7.32 6.51
C ALA A 300 20.95 7.51 6.09
N VAL A 301 19.97 7.38 7.00
CA VAL A 301 18.54 7.65 6.70
C VAL A 301 18.33 9.09 6.22
N ARG A 302 18.94 10.06 6.91
CA ARG A 302 18.84 11.49 6.52
C ARG A 302 19.44 11.75 5.16
N GLN A 303 20.57 11.12 4.85
CA GLN A 303 21.19 11.21 3.54
C GLN A 303 20.27 10.66 2.44
N VAL A 304 19.66 9.49 2.64
CA VAL A 304 18.69 8.91 1.70
C VAL A 304 17.53 9.90 1.47
N ARG A 305 16.96 10.49 2.53
CA ARG A 305 15.87 11.47 2.40
C ARG A 305 16.31 12.71 1.61
N LEU A 306 17.51 13.24 1.86
CA LEU A 306 18.06 14.38 1.12
C LEU A 306 18.24 14.07 -0.38
N LEU A 307 18.68 12.87 -0.72
CA LEU A 307 18.89 12.45 -2.11
C LEU A 307 17.57 12.22 -2.86
N LEU A 308 16.53 11.75 -2.16
CA LEU A 308 15.18 11.58 -2.70
C LEU A 308 14.40 12.89 -2.83
N ALA A 309 14.72 13.90 -2.02
CA ALA A 309 14.07 15.21 -2.08
C ALA A 309 14.54 16.07 -3.27
N ALA A 310 15.61 15.68 -3.97
CA ALA A 310 16.05 16.34 -5.19
C ALA A 310 15.10 16.03 -6.36
N ASP A 311 14.90 16.99 -7.26
CA ASP A 311 14.11 16.81 -8.49
C ASP A 311 14.99 17.06 -9.74
N PRO A 312 15.39 16.00 -10.49
CA PRO A 312 15.11 14.58 -10.24
C PRO A 312 15.96 14.01 -9.06
N PRO A 313 15.59 12.83 -8.51
CA PRO A 313 16.38 12.17 -7.47
C PRO A 313 17.81 11.91 -7.93
N LYS A 314 18.76 12.02 -7.01
CA LYS A 314 20.20 11.81 -7.28
C LYS A 314 20.54 10.32 -7.30
N TRP A 315 20.08 9.60 -8.33
CA TRP A 315 20.18 8.14 -8.45
C TRP A 315 21.58 7.56 -8.20
N GLU A 316 22.62 8.18 -8.76
CA GLU A 316 24.00 7.71 -8.63
C GLU A 316 24.51 7.71 -7.19
N ALA A 317 24.00 8.62 -6.35
CA ALA A 317 24.35 8.70 -4.93
C ALA A 317 23.37 7.91 -4.04
N LEU A 318 22.19 7.59 -4.54
CA LEU A 318 21.13 6.95 -3.75
C LEU A 318 21.45 5.49 -3.43
N ALA A 319 21.90 4.71 -4.41
CA ALA A 319 22.28 3.31 -4.19
C ALA A 319 23.42 3.17 -3.15
N PRO A 320 24.55 3.90 -3.25
CA PRO A 320 25.58 3.88 -2.21
C PRO A 320 25.10 4.31 -0.82
N ALA A 321 24.15 5.26 -0.74
CA ALA A 321 23.58 5.70 0.54
C ALA A 321 22.70 4.61 1.17
N LEU A 322 21.91 3.89 0.37
CA LEU A 322 21.12 2.75 0.81
C LEU A 322 22.00 1.57 1.22
N ASP A 323 23.12 1.34 0.51
CA ASP A 323 24.11 0.33 0.89
C ASP A 323 24.82 0.69 2.20
N SER A 324 25.06 1.98 2.44
CA SER A 324 25.55 2.46 3.74
C SER A 324 24.53 2.19 4.83
N LEU A 325 23.26 2.55 4.62
CA LEU A 325 22.18 2.28 5.58
C LEU A 325 22.07 0.78 5.88
N ALA A 326 22.08 -0.07 4.84
CA ALA A 326 21.99 -1.51 5.02
C ALA A 326 23.19 -2.10 5.78
N ARG A 327 24.39 -1.53 5.63
CA ARG A 327 25.57 -1.90 6.42
C ARG A 327 25.40 -1.53 7.89
N GLU A 328 25.04 -0.28 8.19
CA GLU A 328 24.82 0.16 9.57
C GLU A 328 23.75 -0.69 10.27
N LEU A 329 22.64 -0.96 9.57
CA LEU A 329 21.59 -1.84 10.06
C LEU A 329 22.06 -3.28 10.28
N ALA A 330 23.07 -3.76 9.56
CA ALA A 330 23.58 -5.12 9.66
C ALA A 330 24.72 -5.28 10.70
N THR A 331 25.24 -4.19 11.24
CA THR A 331 26.36 -4.17 12.20
C THR A 331 25.98 -3.74 13.62
N GLY A 332 24.71 -3.39 13.85
CA GLY A 332 24.19 -2.86 15.11
C GLY A 332 24.56 -3.61 16.37
#